data_AF-A0A8J5FK47-F1
#
_entry.id   AF-A0A8J5FK47-F1
#
_cell.length_a   1.000
_cell.length_b   1.000
_cell.length_c   1.000
_cell.angle_alpha   90.00
_cell.angle_beta   90.00
_cell.angle_gamma   90.00
#
_symmetry.space_group_name_H-M   'P 1'
#
loop_
_entity.id
_entity.type
_entity.pdbx_description
1 polymer ?
#
loop_
_entity_poly.entity_id
_entity_poly.type
_entity_poly.pdbx_seq_one_letter_code
_entity_poly.pdbx_strand_id
1 'polypeptide(L)'
;MACEVVDNSLYFICEAYVWLQERNMTNKEAYQYFVLRAQKIAADLGWIPVNWEETFNTFNKSLNPQTVVHNWWGPGVCPEVVEKGFRCIVSNQGVWYLDHLDIPWEDFYTNEPLEGINNTAQQNLVLGGEVCMWGEMADTSVVQQTIWPRAAAAAERLWSPLESTSTGNLNTTVLPRLHYFRCLLNRRGIAAAPVTNKYARSPPYGPDSCYVQ
;
A
#
# COMPACT_ATOMS: atom_id res chain seq x y z
N MET A 1 -27.14 0.08 30.51
CA MET A 1 -25.86 0.38 31.19
C MET A 1 -25.64 1.87 30.97
N ALA A 2 -25.71 2.67 32.04
CA ALA A 2 -25.65 4.13 31.93
C ALA A 2 -24.19 4.57 31.74
N CYS A 3 -23.97 5.46 30.77
CA CYS A 3 -22.69 6.15 30.57
C CYS A 3 -22.38 7.02 31.80
N GLU A 4 -21.52 6.57 32.70
CA GLU A 4 -20.91 7.44 33.71
C GLU A 4 -19.63 8.03 33.16
N VAL A 5 -19.56 9.35 33.18
CA VAL A 5 -18.51 10.08 32.49
C VAL A 5 -17.36 10.37 33.46
N VAL A 6 -16.18 9.83 33.15
CA VAL A 6 -14.99 9.98 34.00
C VAL A 6 -13.85 10.71 33.26
N ASP A 7 -13.99 11.02 31.97
CA ASP A 7 -12.99 11.75 31.17
C ASP A 7 -13.58 12.33 29.86
N ASN A 8 -12.97 13.38 29.30
CA ASN A 8 -13.29 13.97 28.00
C ASN A 8 -13.22 12.98 26.83
N SER A 9 -12.38 11.95 26.93
CA SER A 9 -12.34 10.85 25.95
C SER A 9 -13.62 9.99 25.98
N LEU A 10 -14.25 9.81 27.16
CA LEU A 10 -15.49 9.05 27.34
C LEU A 10 -16.74 9.84 26.93
N TYR A 11 -16.73 11.18 27.02
CA TYR A 11 -17.82 12.04 26.54
C TYR A 11 -18.11 11.83 25.05
N PHE A 12 -17.08 11.88 24.19
CA PHE A 12 -17.23 11.66 22.75
C PHE A 12 -17.72 10.25 22.41
N ILE A 13 -17.28 9.24 23.18
CA ILE A 13 -17.72 7.84 23.01
C ILE A 13 -19.22 7.71 23.35
N CYS A 14 -19.69 8.40 24.39
CA CYS A 14 -21.09 8.36 24.80
C CYS A 14 -22.03 9.13 23.86
N GLU A 15 -21.62 10.29 23.33
CA GLU A 15 -22.43 11.00 22.33
C GLU A 15 -22.58 10.19 21.04
N ALA A 16 -21.50 9.59 20.56
CA ALA A 16 -21.55 8.70 19.39
C ALA A 16 -22.45 7.49 19.66
N TYR A 17 -22.36 6.88 20.84
CA TYR A 17 -23.21 5.76 21.23
C TYR A 17 -24.70 6.13 21.26
N VAL A 18 -25.04 7.26 21.89
CA VAL A 18 -26.43 7.76 21.92
C VAL A 18 -26.93 8.05 20.51
N TRP A 19 -26.13 8.72 19.67
CA TRP A 19 -26.47 9.03 18.28
C TRP A 19 -26.79 7.77 17.46
N LEU A 20 -26.06 6.68 17.70
CA LEU A 20 -26.30 5.38 17.07
C LEU A 20 -27.60 4.74 17.55
N GLN A 21 -27.87 4.76 18.86
CA GLN A 21 -29.11 4.23 19.43
C GLN A 21 -30.34 4.97 18.92
N GLU A 22 -30.28 6.32 18.87
CA GLU A 22 -31.37 7.15 18.33
C GLU A 22 -31.71 6.84 16.87
N ARG A 23 -30.72 6.39 16.09
CA ARG A 23 -30.87 6.04 14.67
C ARG A 23 -31.03 4.56 14.44
N ASN A 24 -31.03 3.75 15.51
CA ASN A 24 -31.06 2.30 15.45
C ASN A 24 -30.00 1.73 14.49
N MET A 25 -28.78 2.28 14.55
CA MET A 25 -27.66 1.92 13.66
C MET A 25 -26.65 1.02 14.38
N THR A 26 -26.20 -0.01 13.68
CA THR A 26 -25.02 -0.80 14.06
C THR A 26 -23.72 -0.04 13.74
N ASN A 27 -22.60 -0.47 14.32
CA ASN A 27 -21.28 0.09 14.01
C ASN A 27 -20.90 -0.03 12.52
N LYS A 28 -21.35 -1.11 11.84
CA LYS A 28 -21.10 -1.30 10.40
C LYS A 28 -21.89 -0.29 9.56
N GLU A 29 -23.15 -0.07 9.90
CA GLU A 29 -23.97 0.96 9.25
C GLU A 29 -23.46 2.37 9.53
N ALA A 30 -22.93 2.61 10.74
CA ALA A 30 -22.28 3.85 11.10
C ALA A 30 -21.04 4.13 10.24
N TYR A 31 -20.18 3.12 10.06
CA TYR A 31 -19.01 3.21 9.20
C TYR A 31 -19.41 3.49 7.74
N GLN A 32 -20.39 2.75 7.21
CA GLN A 32 -20.93 3.00 5.86
C GLN A 32 -21.49 4.42 5.74
N TYR A 33 -22.31 4.87 6.68
CA TYR A 33 -22.87 6.22 6.69
C TYR A 33 -21.78 7.30 6.65
N PHE A 34 -20.77 7.15 7.50
CA PHE A 34 -19.64 8.09 7.59
C PHE A 34 -18.89 8.16 6.26
N VAL A 35 -18.49 7.01 5.71
CA VAL A 35 -17.73 6.94 4.45
C VAL A 35 -18.55 7.52 3.30
N LEU A 36 -19.81 7.13 3.13
CA LEU A 36 -20.65 7.63 2.04
C LEU A 36 -20.93 9.13 2.15
N ARG A 37 -21.09 9.66 3.36
CA ARG A 37 -21.21 11.10 3.59
C ARG A 37 -19.94 11.84 3.19
N ALA A 38 -18.76 11.34 3.56
CA ALA A 38 -17.48 11.92 3.18
C ALA A 38 -17.24 11.85 1.66
N GLN A 39 -17.54 10.71 1.03
CA GLN A 39 -17.46 10.56 -0.42
C GLN A 39 -18.37 11.54 -1.15
N LYS A 40 -19.58 11.78 -0.65
CA LYS A 40 -20.48 12.77 -1.24
C LYS A 40 -19.87 14.17 -1.20
N ILE A 41 -19.29 14.58 -0.08
CA ILE A 41 -18.62 15.90 0.04
C ILE A 41 -17.45 16.00 -0.95
N ALA A 42 -16.62 14.96 -1.05
CA ALA A 42 -15.52 14.93 -2.02
C ALA A 42 -16.02 15.02 -3.47
N ALA A 43 -17.08 14.27 -3.80
CA ALA A 43 -17.67 14.28 -5.14
C ALA A 43 -18.32 15.63 -5.49
N ASP A 44 -19.00 16.28 -4.53
CA ASP A 44 -19.58 17.62 -4.69
C ASP A 44 -18.49 18.69 -4.97
N LEU A 45 -17.24 18.43 -4.55
CA LEU A 45 -16.06 19.25 -4.85
C LEU A 45 -15.32 18.84 -6.13
N GLY A 46 -15.80 17.82 -6.85
CA GLY A 46 -15.15 17.29 -8.06
C GLY A 46 -13.91 16.43 -7.77
N TRP A 47 -13.73 15.94 -6.53
CA TRP A 47 -12.64 15.05 -6.16
C TRP A 47 -13.03 13.58 -6.29
N ILE A 48 -12.04 12.75 -6.60
CA ILE A 48 -12.20 11.29 -6.66
C ILE A 48 -11.70 10.72 -5.33
N PRO A 49 -12.55 10.05 -4.54
CA PRO A 49 -12.11 9.42 -3.30
C PRO A 49 -11.26 8.18 -3.61
N VAL A 50 -10.19 8.01 -2.83
CA VAL A 50 -9.42 6.77 -2.72
C VAL A 50 -9.75 6.18 -1.35
N ASN A 51 -10.21 4.94 -1.30
CA ASN A 51 -10.51 4.25 -0.05
C ASN A 51 -9.79 2.91 0.03
N TRP A 52 -9.40 2.53 1.24
CA TRP A 52 -8.95 1.16 1.50
C TRP A 52 -10.07 0.16 1.20
N GLU A 53 -9.65 -1.07 0.86
CA GLU A 53 -10.50 -2.17 0.39
C GLU A 53 -11.67 -2.54 1.31
N GLU A 54 -11.62 -2.24 2.61
CA GLU A 54 -12.68 -2.59 3.56
C GLU A 54 -14.03 -1.98 3.15
N THR A 55 -14.01 -0.80 2.53
CA THR A 55 -15.21 -0.15 2.00
C THR A 55 -15.86 -0.97 0.88
N PHE A 56 -15.05 -1.48 -0.04
CA PHE A 56 -15.48 -2.36 -1.11
C PHE A 56 -15.95 -3.71 -0.57
N ASN A 57 -15.17 -4.33 0.31
CA ASN A 57 -15.46 -5.64 0.91
C ASN A 57 -16.75 -5.63 1.76
N THR A 58 -17.10 -4.48 2.35
CA THR A 58 -18.26 -4.38 3.24
C THR A 58 -19.52 -3.88 2.53
N PHE A 59 -19.42 -2.87 1.66
CA PHE A 59 -20.60 -2.21 1.08
C PHE A 59 -20.40 -1.69 -0.36
N ASN A 60 -19.68 -2.43 -1.21
CA ASN A 60 -19.43 -2.05 -2.62
C ASN A 60 -20.67 -1.57 -3.39
N LYS A 61 -21.86 -2.14 -3.15
CA LYS A 61 -23.12 -1.75 -3.84
C LYS A 61 -23.55 -0.32 -3.57
N SER A 62 -23.15 0.26 -2.44
CA SER A 62 -23.48 1.64 -2.07
C SER A 62 -22.35 2.62 -2.35
N LEU A 63 -21.16 2.11 -2.69
CA LEU A 63 -19.97 2.91 -2.90
C LEU A 63 -20.12 3.73 -4.18
N ASN A 64 -19.65 4.98 -4.19
CA ASN A 64 -19.67 5.80 -5.40
C ASN A 64 -18.88 5.07 -6.52
N PRO A 65 -19.44 4.83 -7.72
CA PRO A 65 -18.75 4.11 -8.80
C PRO A 65 -17.43 4.73 -9.25
N GLN A 66 -17.19 6.01 -8.96
CA GLN A 66 -15.93 6.69 -9.26
C GLN A 66 -14.84 6.42 -8.21
N THR A 67 -15.15 5.77 -7.09
CA THR A 67 -14.16 5.49 -6.04
C THR A 67 -13.01 4.64 -6.58
N VAL A 68 -11.78 5.01 -6.19
CA VAL A 68 -10.61 4.16 -6.39
C VAL A 68 -10.42 3.31 -5.13
N VAL A 69 -10.31 2.00 -5.30
CA VAL A 69 -10.09 1.06 -4.20
C VAL A 69 -8.60 0.76 -4.08
N HIS A 70 -8.06 0.91 -2.88
CA HIS A 70 -6.68 0.61 -2.56
C HIS A 70 -6.61 -0.77 -1.90
N ASN A 71 -6.14 -1.77 -2.66
CA ASN A 71 -5.98 -3.16 -2.21
C ASN A 71 -4.66 -3.30 -1.44
N TRP A 72 -4.72 -3.72 -0.18
CA TRP A 72 -3.57 -3.80 0.71
C TRP A 72 -3.45 -5.12 1.45
N TRP A 73 -4.54 -5.82 1.73
CA TRP A 73 -4.48 -6.98 2.63
C TRP A 73 -3.76 -8.17 2.01
N GLY A 74 -3.97 -8.39 0.71
CA GLY A 74 -3.41 -9.54 -0.01
C GLY A 74 -3.71 -9.51 -1.51
N PRO A 75 -3.39 -10.59 -2.24
CA PRO A 75 -3.83 -10.75 -3.61
C PRO A 75 -5.34 -11.04 -3.66
N GLY A 76 -6.02 -10.64 -4.74
CA GLY A 76 -7.40 -11.08 -5.05
C GLY A 76 -8.47 -9.99 -5.04
N VAL A 77 -8.38 -8.99 -4.16
CA VAL A 77 -9.39 -7.90 -4.14
C VAL A 77 -9.34 -7.07 -5.42
N CYS A 78 -8.15 -6.79 -5.95
CA CYS A 78 -8.01 -5.97 -7.16
C CYS A 78 -8.73 -6.57 -8.39
N PRO A 79 -8.59 -7.87 -8.72
CA PRO A 79 -9.43 -8.54 -9.72
C PRO A 79 -10.94 -8.33 -9.51
N GLU A 80 -11.45 -8.50 -8.29
CA GLU A 80 -12.89 -8.31 -8.00
C GLU A 80 -13.34 -6.85 -8.16
N VAL A 81 -12.48 -5.90 -7.76
CA VAL A 81 -12.72 -4.46 -7.88
C VAL A 81 -12.88 -4.07 -9.35
N VAL A 82 -11.95 -4.49 -10.20
CA VAL A 82 -12.00 -4.17 -11.64
C VAL A 82 -13.12 -4.92 -12.36
N GLU A 83 -13.48 -6.13 -11.92
CA GLU A 83 -14.65 -6.85 -12.43
C GLU A 83 -15.95 -6.09 -12.18
N LYS A 84 -16.06 -5.42 -11.03
CA LYS A 84 -17.19 -4.54 -10.70
C LYS A 84 -17.10 -3.14 -11.33
N GLY A 85 -16.09 -2.87 -12.14
CA GLY A 85 -15.91 -1.60 -12.85
C GLY A 85 -15.30 -0.46 -12.03
N PHE A 86 -14.79 -0.75 -10.83
CA PHE A 86 -14.05 0.22 -10.03
C PHE A 86 -12.58 0.26 -10.48
N ARG A 87 -11.91 1.37 -10.15
CA ARG A 87 -10.46 1.50 -10.35
C ARG A 87 -9.71 0.98 -9.12
N CYS A 88 -8.51 0.45 -9.33
CA CYS A 88 -7.73 -0.20 -8.30
C CYS A 88 -6.29 0.35 -8.20
N ILE A 89 -5.79 0.49 -6.99
CA ILE A 89 -4.35 0.66 -6.68
C ILE A 89 -3.92 -0.56 -5.86
N VAL A 90 -2.77 -1.16 -6.18
CA VAL A 90 -2.24 -2.34 -5.50
C VAL A 90 -1.14 -1.99 -4.50
N SER A 91 -1.22 -2.49 -3.27
CA SER A 91 -0.26 -2.29 -2.19
C SER A 91 -0.14 -3.51 -1.27
N ASN A 92 -0.21 -4.72 -1.84
CA ASN A 92 -0.22 -5.98 -1.10
C ASN A 92 0.83 -6.02 0.03
N GLN A 93 0.38 -6.02 1.29
CA GLN A 93 1.23 -5.94 2.48
C GLN A 93 2.22 -7.10 2.61
N GLY A 94 1.93 -8.24 1.99
CA GLY A 94 2.82 -9.39 2.01
C GLY A 94 4.14 -9.13 1.28
N VAL A 95 4.18 -8.16 0.38
CA VAL A 95 5.33 -7.92 -0.51
C VAL A 95 5.68 -6.44 -0.71
N TRP A 96 4.75 -5.50 -0.56
CA TRP A 96 4.93 -4.07 -0.84
C TRP A 96 4.83 -3.14 0.39
N TYR A 97 4.83 -3.70 1.61
CA TYR A 97 4.97 -2.92 2.84
C TYR A 97 6.43 -2.87 3.27
N LEU A 98 7.01 -1.68 3.25
CA LEU A 98 8.41 -1.39 3.58
C LEU A 98 8.66 -1.44 5.10
N ASP A 99 7.65 -1.22 5.93
CA ASP A 99 7.74 -1.38 7.38
C ASP A 99 7.86 -2.85 7.82
N HIS A 100 7.47 -3.81 6.96
CA HIS A 100 7.84 -5.22 7.11
C HIS A 100 9.32 -5.39 6.70
N LEU A 101 10.22 -5.37 7.69
CA LEU A 101 11.67 -5.33 7.46
C LEU A 101 12.24 -6.65 6.93
N ASP A 102 11.52 -7.76 7.07
CA ASP A 102 11.90 -9.10 6.67
C ASP A 102 11.56 -9.44 5.21
N ILE A 103 10.83 -8.56 4.53
CA ILE A 103 10.50 -8.72 3.10
C ILE A 103 11.67 -8.21 2.24
N PRO A 104 12.31 -9.09 1.45
CA PRO A 104 13.47 -8.77 0.64
C PRO A 104 13.05 -8.11 -0.69
N TRP A 105 13.98 -7.46 -1.39
CA TRP A 105 13.67 -6.68 -2.59
C TRP A 105 13.13 -7.53 -3.75
N GLU A 106 13.44 -8.82 -3.78
CA GLU A 106 12.97 -9.79 -4.77
C GLU A 106 11.44 -9.90 -4.75
N ASP A 107 10.85 -9.92 -3.55
CA ASP A 107 9.39 -9.99 -3.39
C ASP A 107 8.75 -8.67 -3.86
N PHE A 108 9.38 -7.53 -3.57
CA PHE A 108 8.97 -6.23 -4.13
C PHE A 108 9.04 -6.21 -5.66
N TYR A 109 10.03 -6.87 -6.27
CA TYR A 109 10.21 -6.90 -7.72
C TYR A 109 9.19 -7.80 -8.43
N THR A 110 8.83 -8.91 -7.80
CA THR A 110 8.06 -10.00 -8.42
C THR A 110 6.55 -9.86 -8.26
N ASN A 111 6.08 -9.00 -7.36
CA ASN A 111 4.66 -8.70 -7.22
C ASN A 111 4.09 -8.06 -8.51
N GLU A 112 3.16 -8.75 -9.17
CA GLU A 112 2.57 -8.32 -10.45
C GLU A 112 1.16 -7.74 -10.23
N PRO A 113 0.95 -6.42 -10.40
CA PRO A 113 -0.36 -5.77 -10.17
C PRO A 113 -1.51 -6.32 -11.00
N LEU A 114 -1.21 -6.89 -12.16
CA LEU A 114 -2.21 -7.45 -13.08
C LEU A 114 -2.49 -8.94 -12.85
N GLU A 115 -1.89 -9.55 -11.81
CA GLU A 115 -2.11 -10.96 -11.49
C GLU A 115 -3.61 -11.26 -11.30
N GLY A 116 -4.08 -12.28 -12.02
CA GLY A 116 -5.49 -12.69 -12.00
C GLY A 116 -6.43 -11.87 -12.89
N ILE A 117 -5.94 -10.87 -13.65
CA ILE A 117 -6.75 -10.01 -14.51
C ILE A 117 -6.39 -10.24 -15.98
N ASN A 118 -7.16 -11.09 -16.67
CA ASN A 118 -6.89 -11.44 -18.08
C ASN A 118 -7.52 -10.47 -19.09
N ASN A 119 -8.58 -9.76 -18.71
CA ASN A 119 -9.29 -8.86 -19.62
C ASN A 119 -8.57 -7.51 -19.72
N THR A 120 -8.13 -7.12 -20.91
CA THR A 120 -7.39 -5.85 -21.14
C THR A 120 -8.17 -4.61 -20.72
N ALA A 121 -9.50 -4.59 -20.88
CA ALA A 121 -10.31 -3.45 -20.43
C ALA A 121 -10.35 -3.35 -18.89
N GLN A 122 -10.32 -4.48 -18.19
CA GLN A 122 -10.20 -4.53 -16.72
C GLN A 122 -8.78 -4.18 -16.26
N GLN A 123 -7.74 -4.60 -16.99
CA GLN A 123 -6.35 -4.20 -16.70
C GLN A 123 -6.20 -2.67 -16.73
N ASN A 124 -6.88 -1.97 -17.65
CA ASN A 124 -6.87 -0.50 -17.71
C ASN A 124 -7.52 0.19 -16.50
N LEU A 125 -8.25 -0.55 -15.64
CA LEU A 125 -8.78 -0.03 -14.38
C LEU A 125 -7.78 -0.13 -13.22
N VAL A 126 -6.69 -0.89 -13.39
CA VAL A 126 -5.57 -0.89 -12.45
C VAL A 126 -4.70 0.32 -12.73
N LEU A 127 -4.68 1.27 -11.80
CA LEU A 127 -3.97 2.55 -11.96
C LEU A 127 -2.45 2.43 -11.70
N GLY A 128 -2.03 1.33 -11.06
CA GLY A 128 -0.66 1.09 -10.65
C GLY A 128 -0.62 0.52 -9.25
N GLY A 129 0.41 0.88 -8.50
CA GLY A 129 0.60 0.42 -7.13
C GLY A 129 1.39 1.39 -6.28
N GLU A 130 1.33 1.15 -4.97
CA GLU A 130 2.04 1.91 -3.96
C GLU A 130 2.82 0.96 -3.06
N VAL A 131 4.07 1.34 -2.75
CA VAL A 131 4.84 0.71 -1.68
C VAL A 131 4.65 1.54 -0.42
N CYS A 132 4.02 0.95 0.59
CA CYS A 132 3.67 1.66 1.80
C CYS A 132 4.80 1.57 2.82
N MET A 133 5.03 2.63 3.59
CA MET A 133 5.97 2.63 4.70
C MET A 133 5.27 3.25 5.89
N TRP A 134 4.67 2.39 6.71
CA TRP A 134 3.97 2.83 7.91
C TRP A 134 4.96 3.31 8.98
N GLY A 135 4.50 4.27 9.79
CA GLY A 135 5.36 5.12 10.62
C GLY A 135 5.60 4.63 12.04
N GLU A 136 5.04 3.50 12.46
CA GLU A 136 5.05 3.02 13.85
C GLU A 136 6.46 2.88 14.41
N MET A 137 7.38 2.44 13.56
CA MET A 137 8.78 2.18 13.90
C MET A 137 9.73 2.93 12.95
N ALA A 138 9.31 4.05 12.37
CA ALA A 138 10.10 4.82 11.43
C ALA A 138 10.09 6.32 11.74
N ASP A 139 11.28 6.90 11.79
CA ASP A 139 11.48 8.34 11.87
C ASP A 139 12.58 8.79 10.89
N THR A 140 13.00 10.05 11.00
CA THR A 140 14.05 10.61 10.14
C THR A 140 15.39 9.87 10.20
N SER A 141 15.66 9.11 11.27
CA SER A 141 16.92 8.37 11.43
C SER A 141 17.00 7.11 10.56
N VAL A 142 15.85 6.51 10.22
CA VAL A 142 15.77 5.22 9.50
C VAL A 142 14.93 5.24 8.22
N VAL A 143 14.21 6.33 7.95
CA VAL A 143 13.25 6.40 6.83
C VAL A 143 13.88 6.06 5.47
N GLN A 144 15.04 6.64 5.14
CA GLN A 144 15.69 6.41 3.85
C GLN A 144 16.18 4.96 3.68
N GLN A 145 16.73 4.38 4.75
CA GLN A 145 17.23 3.00 4.77
C GLN A 145 16.09 1.97 4.76
N THR A 146 14.89 2.37 5.18
CA THR A 146 13.69 1.55 5.12
C THR A 146 13.14 1.52 3.70
N ILE A 147 13.03 2.69 3.07
CA ILE A 147 12.47 2.85 1.71
C ILE A 147 13.42 2.28 0.66
N TRP A 148 14.70 2.68 0.69
CA TRP A 148 15.65 2.38 -0.36
C TRP A 148 16.61 1.28 0.05
N PRO A 149 16.88 0.30 -0.84
CA PRO A 149 16.56 0.28 -2.27
C PRO A 149 15.29 -0.51 -2.64
N ARG A 150 14.56 -1.08 -1.67
CA ARG A 150 13.39 -1.95 -1.93
C ARG A 150 12.30 -1.27 -2.76
N ALA A 151 12.01 0.00 -2.49
CA ALA A 151 11.06 0.78 -3.30
C ALA A 151 11.50 0.91 -4.77
N ALA A 152 12.80 0.88 -5.08
CA ALA A 152 13.29 0.92 -6.45
C ALA A 152 12.96 -0.37 -7.23
N ALA A 153 12.91 -1.51 -6.54
CA ALA A 153 12.53 -2.78 -7.14
C ALA A 153 11.06 -2.76 -7.60
N ALA A 154 10.15 -2.27 -6.75
CA ALA A 154 8.75 -2.08 -7.11
C ALA A 154 8.57 -0.97 -8.17
N ALA A 155 9.39 0.09 -8.13
CA ALA A 155 9.34 1.15 -9.14
C ALA A 155 9.64 0.63 -10.54
N GLU A 156 10.61 -0.29 -10.69
CA GLU A 156 10.88 -0.90 -11.99
C GLU A 156 9.69 -1.73 -12.49
N ARG A 157 9.06 -2.50 -11.60
CA ARG A 157 7.85 -3.29 -11.90
C ARG A 157 6.69 -2.41 -12.38
N LEU A 158 6.50 -1.27 -11.74
CA LEU A 158 5.41 -0.33 -12.08
C LEU A 158 5.71 0.53 -13.32
N TRP A 159 6.98 0.70 -13.67
CA TRP A 159 7.40 1.56 -14.78
C TRP A 159 7.59 0.80 -16.09
N SER A 160 8.20 -0.39 -16.01
CA SER A 160 8.69 -1.10 -17.20
C SER A 160 7.58 -1.93 -17.82
N PRO A 161 7.53 -2.07 -19.17
CA PRO A 161 6.64 -3.02 -19.81
C PRO A 161 6.82 -4.43 -19.24
N LEU A 162 5.74 -5.19 -19.08
CA LEU A 162 5.78 -6.55 -18.52
C LEU A 162 6.84 -7.44 -19.19
N GLU A 163 6.92 -7.38 -20.51
CA GLU A 163 7.86 -8.12 -21.36
C GLU A 163 9.34 -7.81 -21.09
N SER A 164 9.61 -6.63 -20.53
CA SER A 164 10.97 -6.17 -20.18
C SER A 164 11.36 -6.49 -18.74
N THR A 165 10.40 -6.90 -17.90
CA THR A 165 10.68 -7.34 -16.54
C THR A 165 11.31 -8.72 -16.53
N SER A 166 12.23 -8.97 -15.60
CA SER A 166 12.94 -10.25 -15.58
C SER A 166 12.07 -11.36 -14.99
N THR A 167 11.94 -12.46 -15.74
CA THR A 167 11.32 -13.72 -15.31
C THR A 167 12.34 -14.81 -14.97
N GLY A 168 13.63 -14.52 -15.14
CA GLY A 168 14.73 -15.44 -14.92
C GLY A 168 15.35 -15.34 -13.53
N ASN A 169 16.62 -15.72 -13.41
CA ASN A 169 17.35 -15.59 -12.15
C ASN A 169 17.62 -14.12 -11.82
N LEU A 170 16.90 -13.58 -10.84
CA LEU A 170 16.99 -12.17 -10.43
C LEU A 170 18.41 -11.75 -10.01
N ASN A 171 19.22 -12.68 -9.49
CA ASN A 171 20.61 -12.41 -9.09
C ASN A 171 21.52 -12.06 -10.27
N THR A 172 21.20 -12.54 -11.48
CA THR A 172 22.00 -12.24 -12.67
C THR A 172 21.40 -11.10 -13.50
N THR A 173 20.09 -10.85 -13.40
CA THR A 173 19.37 -9.92 -14.28
C THR A 173 19.00 -8.59 -13.61
N VAL A 174 18.61 -8.60 -12.33
CA VAL A 174 18.10 -7.41 -11.61
C VAL A 174 19.10 -6.94 -10.56
N LEU A 175 19.64 -7.86 -9.77
CA LEU A 175 20.55 -7.55 -8.65
C LEU A 175 21.73 -6.64 -9.06
N PRO A 176 22.45 -6.86 -10.19
CA PRO A 176 23.57 -5.99 -10.57
C PRO A 176 23.12 -4.54 -10.83
N ARG A 177 21.93 -4.35 -11.41
CA ARG A 177 21.37 -3.04 -11.73
C ARG A 177 20.86 -2.35 -10.47
N LEU A 178 20.27 -3.11 -9.54
CA LEU A 178 19.82 -2.60 -8.25
C LEU A 178 20.98 -2.17 -7.37
N HIS A 179 22.08 -2.93 -7.31
CA HIS A 179 23.31 -2.50 -6.63
C HIS A 179 23.87 -1.20 -7.24
N TYR A 180 23.92 -1.12 -8.57
CA TYR A 180 24.35 0.10 -9.25
C TYR A 180 23.46 1.30 -8.88
N PHE A 181 22.13 1.12 -8.88
CA PHE A 181 21.18 2.17 -8.52
C PHE A 181 21.30 2.58 -7.04
N ARG A 182 21.48 1.62 -6.13
CA ARG A 182 21.75 1.88 -4.70
C ARG A 182 23.01 2.73 -4.51
N CYS A 183 24.10 2.40 -5.21
CA CYS A 183 25.31 3.23 -5.19
C CYS A 183 25.06 4.64 -5.73
N LEU A 184 24.25 4.77 -6.78
CA LEU A 184 23.87 6.07 -7.34
C LEU A 184 23.06 6.91 -6.33
N LEU A 185 22.11 6.29 -5.62
CA LEU A 185 21.35 6.93 -4.54
C LEU A 185 22.28 7.45 -3.43
N ASN A 186 23.21 6.61 -2.95
CA ASN A 186 24.19 6.99 -1.93
C ASN A 186 25.07 8.17 -2.38
N ARG A 187 25.54 8.16 -3.64
CA ARG A 187 26.31 9.29 -4.22
C ARG A 187 25.51 10.58 -4.32
N ARG A 188 24.18 10.49 -4.38
CA ARG A 188 23.25 11.63 -4.43
C ARG A 188 22.74 12.05 -3.04
N GLY A 189 23.29 11.48 -1.96
CA GLY A 189 22.93 11.82 -0.58
C GLY A 189 21.68 11.11 -0.05
N ILE A 190 21.17 10.09 -0.76
CA ILE A 190 20.09 9.23 -0.27
C ILE A 190 20.72 8.00 0.40
N ALA A 191 20.56 7.88 1.72
CA ALA A 191 21.14 6.80 2.52
C ALA A 191 20.41 5.46 2.31
N ALA A 192 20.66 4.80 1.18
CA ALA A 192 20.05 3.52 0.82
C ALA A 192 20.76 2.35 1.52
N ALA A 193 19.96 1.45 2.11
CA ALA A 193 20.44 0.25 2.77
C ALA A 193 21.17 -0.72 1.80
N PRO A 194 21.99 -1.66 2.30
CA PRO A 194 22.49 -2.77 1.50
C PRO A 194 21.34 -3.54 0.83
N VAL A 195 21.53 -3.98 -0.41
CA VAL A 195 20.52 -4.70 -1.19
C VAL A 195 20.31 -6.11 -0.66
N THR A 196 21.39 -6.79 -0.28
CA THR A 196 21.44 -8.24 0.00
C THR A 196 21.15 -8.61 1.45
N ASN A 197 20.81 -7.63 2.28
CA ASN A 197 20.52 -7.88 3.69
C ASN A 197 19.18 -8.60 3.85
N LYS A 198 19.17 -9.66 4.66
CA LYS A 198 17.92 -10.39 4.99
C LYS A 198 16.87 -9.49 5.63
N TYR A 199 17.29 -8.63 6.56
CA TYR A 199 16.40 -7.66 7.20
C TYR A 199 16.82 -6.25 6.81
N ALA A 200 15.87 -5.42 6.36
CA ALA A 200 16.08 -4.00 6.15
C ALA A 200 16.62 -3.32 7.42
N ARG A 201 17.35 -2.21 7.24
CA ARG A 201 18.07 -1.46 8.30
C ARG A 201 19.24 -2.20 8.96
N SER A 202 19.51 -3.45 8.61
CA SER A 202 20.69 -4.16 9.12
C SER A 202 21.98 -3.54 8.58
N PRO A 203 23.10 -3.61 9.33
CA PRO A 203 24.41 -3.25 8.79
C PRO A 203 24.81 -4.22 7.66
N PRO A 204 25.74 -3.82 6.77
CA PRO A 204 26.29 -4.74 5.79
C PRO A 204 27.09 -5.86 6.49
N TYR A 205 27.16 -7.04 5.85
CA TYR A 205 27.90 -8.20 6.38
C TYR A 205 29.42 -7.99 6.49
N GLY A 206 29.97 -7.05 5.71
CA GLY A 206 31.41 -6.81 5.63
C GLY A 206 31.75 -5.43 5.08
N PRO A 207 33.05 -5.12 4.91
CA PRO A 207 33.54 -3.80 4.51
C PRO A 207 33.51 -3.57 2.99
N ASP A 208 32.82 -4.41 2.23
CA ASP A 208 32.81 -4.35 0.76
C ASP A 208 32.21 -3.05 0.18
N SER A 209 32.30 -2.89 -1.13
CA SER A 209 31.70 -1.73 -1.80
C SER A 209 30.18 -1.82 -1.89
N CYS A 210 29.51 -0.69 -2.10
CA CYS A 210 28.06 -0.67 -2.30
C CYS A 210 27.59 -1.47 -3.54
N TYR A 211 28.50 -1.80 -4.46
CA TYR A 211 28.19 -2.55 -5.68
C TYR A 211 27.99 -4.06 -5.44
N VAL A 212 28.29 -4.53 -4.24
CA VAL A 212 28.17 -5.95 -3.86
C VAL A 212 27.45 -6.15 -2.52
N GLN A 213 26.95 -5.06 -1.92
CA GLN A 213 26.24 -5.02 -0.65
C GLN A 213 24.77 -4.69 -0.84
#